data_AF-X5QA70-F1
#
_entry.id   AF-X5QA70-F1
#
_cell.length_a   1.000
_cell.length_b   1.000
_cell.length_c   1.000
_cell.angle_alpha   90.00
_cell.angle_beta   90.00
_cell.angle_gamma   90.00
#
_symmetry.space_group_name_H-M   'P 1'
#
loop_
_entity.id
_entity.type
_entity.pdbx_description
1 polymer ?
#
loop_
_entity_poly.entity_id
_entity_poly.type
_entity_poly.pdbx_seq_one_letter_code
_entity_poly.pdbx_strand_id
1 'polypeptide(L)'
;MTTVGCAPAGTPLPLGIDTPFVLYGHRPSPNIGAVGATIPPVVRALGLSPAARAWDFLSIALSVIAADESTTRTTSADGWTRQIKLTVAVIDPHFWNTAAPRLEEALRFLTADIWKLEFIEGGYLPGPPNPIKVRNEDVVCLLSGGMDSLIGAIDLVAAGHVPFLVSQIAKGDKHDQRAFAQRIAKQAMHLQVNHNASPPGPSERSQRARSMMFFGIGILAATCLQSYGKGAAVELFVPENGFISLNVPLTPMRLGSLSTRTTHPFYLAKIQEVLNAAGLNVKLVNPYQYKTKGEMLADCKNQPLLQQLIGSSTSCGRYARTGFRQCGRCVPCLVRRSQRWRS
;
A
#
# COMPACT_ATOMS: atom_id res chain seq x y z
N MET A 1 9.53 -24.42 3.09
CA MET A 1 9.16 -23.08 2.58
C MET A 1 7.72 -23.17 2.10
N THR A 2 6.82 -22.32 2.57
CA THR A 2 5.42 -22.30 2.13
C THR A 2 5.34 -21.71 0.74
N THR A 3 4.66 -22.39 -0.17
CA THR A 3 4.54 -22.00 -1.58
C THR A 3 3.16 -21.44 -1.87
N VAL A 4 3.10 -20.16 -2.23
CA VAL A 4 1.88 -19.44 -2.57
C VAL A 4 1.91 -19.12 -4.06
N GLY A 5 0.79 -19.37 -4.76
CA GLY A 5 0.66 -19.11 -6.19
C GLY A 5 -0.52 -18.21 -6.47
N CYS A 6 -0.32 -17.14 -7.23
CA CYS A 6 -1.34 -16.15 -7.53
C CYS A 6 -1.46 -15.96 -9.03
N ALA A 7 -2.61 -16.26 -9.62
CA ALA A 7 -2.87 -16.06 -11.04
C ALA A 7 -4.32 -15.67 -11.31
N PRO A 8 -4.63 -14.99 -12.42
CA PRO A 8 -6.01 -14.79 -12.85
C PRO A 8 -6.74 -16.12 -13.08
N ALA A 9 -8.07 -16.08 -13.03
CA ALA A 9 -8.88 -17.26 -13.30
C ALA A 9 -8.56 -17.85 -14.70
N GLY A 10 -8.37 -19.17 -14.76
CA GLY A 10 -8.03 -19.89 -16.00
C GLY A 10 -6.54 -19.92 -16.34
N THR A 11 -5.68 -19.21 -15.62
CA THR A 11 -4.22 -19.28 -15.80
C THR A 11 -3.64 -20.42 -14.96
N PRO A 12 -2.92 -21.39 -15.56
CA PRO A 12 -2.36 -22.51 -14.81
C PRO A 12 -1.22 -22.05 -13.90
N LEU A 13 -1.22 -22.55 -12.67
CA LEU A 13 -0.10 -22.42 -11.75
C LEU A 13 0.80 -23.67 -11.82
N PRO A 14 2.11 -23.57 -11.53
CA PRO A 14 2.99 -24.72 -11.44
C PRO A 14 2.52 -25.76 -10.41
N LEU A 15 3.00 -27.00 -10.54
CA LEU A 15 2.79 -28.02 -9.51
C LEU A 15 3.51 -27.64 -8.21
N GLY A 16 2.97 -28.07 -7.07
CA GLY A 16 3.58 -27.83 -5.75
C GLY A 16 3.24 -26.48 -5.10
N ILE A 17 2.18 -25.79 -5.56
CA ILE A 17 1.60 -24.66 -4.83
C ILE A 17 0.80 -25.18 -3.63
N ASP A 18 1.20 -24.80 -2.41
CA ASP A 18 0.47 -25.14 -1.18
C ASP A 18 -0.81 -24.31 -1.04
N THR A 19 -0.76 -23.03 -1.43
CA THR A 19 -1.89 -22.09 -1.29
C THR A 19 -2.12 -21.30 -2.58
N PRO A 20 -3.07 -21.73 -3.44
CA PRO A 20 -3.41 -21.00 -4.66
C PRO A 20 -4.37 -19.83 -4.38
N PHE A 21 -4.22 -18.74 -5.13
CA PHE A 21 -5.09 -17.57 -5.12
C PHE A 21 -5.50 -17.16 -6.53
N VAL A 22 -6.78 -16.77 -6.67
CA VAL A 22 -7.27 -16.09 -7.86
C VAL A 22 -7.04 -14.59 -7.74
N LEU A 23 -6.28 -14.02 -8.67
CA LEU A 23 -6.12 -12.59 -8.85
C LEU A 23 -7.33 -11.99 -9.57
N TYR A 24 -7.83 -10.87 -9.06
CA TYR A 24 -8.88 -10.06 -9.70
C TYR A 24 -10.21 -10.79 -9.91
N GLY A 25 -10.42 -11.91 -9.24
CA GLY A 25 -11.63 -12.73 -9.33
C GLY A 25 -12.19 -13.11 -7.96
N HIS A 26 -13.39 -13.68 -7.98
CA HIS A 26 -14.00 -14.25 -6.78
C HIS A 26 -13.47 -15.64 -6.48
N ARG A 27 -13.60 -16.06 -5.23
CA ARG A 27 -13.19 -17.39 -4.76
C ARG A 27 -13.96 -18.48 -5.52
N PRO A 28 -13.27 -19.37 -6.27
CA PRO A 28 -13.94 -20.42 -7.02
C PRO A 28 -14.29 -21.63 -6.15
N SER A 29 -13.50 -21.90 -5.10
CA SER A 29 -13.73 -23.03 -4.17
C SER A 29 -13.12 -22.76 -2.79
N PRO A 30 -13.48 -23.55 -1.75
CA PRO A 30 -12.93 -23.39 -0.41
C PRO A 30 -11.41 -23.60 -0.30
N ASN A 31 -10.76 -24.27 -1.24
CA ASN A 31 -9.30 -24.51 -1.14
C ASN A 31 -8.46 -23.46 -1.88
N ILE A 32 -9.11 -22.51 -2.55
CA ILE A 32 -8.47 -21.46 -3.32
C ILE A 32 -8.79 -20.12 -2.66
N GLY A 33 -7.78 -19.28 -2.47
CA GLY A 33 -7.95 -17.91 -2.01
C GLY A 33 -8.36 -16.96 -3.12
N ALA A 34 -8.73 -15.73 -2.77
CA ALA A 34 -8.99 -14.68 -3.75
C ALA A 34 -8.42 -13.34 -3.28
N VAL A 35 -8.00 -12.49 -4.21
CA VAL A 35 -7.51 -11.15 -3.89
C VAL A 35 -7.72 -10.20 -5.07
N GLY A 36 -8.12 -8.96 -4.79
CA GLY A 36 -8.21 -7.88 -5.76
C GLY A 36 -9.49 -7.81 -6.60
N ALA A 37 -10.49 -8.66 -6.34
CA ALA A 37 -11.72 -8.77 -7.16
C ALA A 37 -12.44 -7.44 -7.46
N THR A 38 -12.42 -6.50 -6.50
CA THR A 38 -13.12 -5.21 -6.63
C THR A 38 -12.30 -4.14 -7.34
N ILE A 39 -11.02 -4.36 -7.60
CA ILE A 39 -10.14 -3.31 -8.15
C ILE A 39 -10.43 -3.05 -9.64
N PRO A 40 -10.47 -4.07 -10.54
CA PRO A 40 -10.78 -3.83 -11.95
C PRO A 40 -12.09 -3.08 -12.21
N PRO A 41 -13.23 -3.42 -11.58
CA PRO A 41 -14.47 -2.68 -11.81
C PRO A 41 -14.38 -1.23 -11.32
N VAL A 42 -13.68 -0.94 -10.21
CA VAL A 42 -13.48 0.43 -9.73
C VAL A 42 -12.61 1.23 -10.69
N VAL A 43 -11.47 0.67 -11.14
CA VAL A 43 -10.57 1.31 -12.12
C VAL A 43 -11.33 1.64 -13.41
N ARG A 44 -12.11 0.67 -13.92
CA ARG A 44 -12.94 0.86 -15.12
C ARG A 44 -14.00 1.93 -14.94
N ALA A 45 -14.74 1.92 -13.82
CA ALA A 45 -15.79 2.90 -13.54
C ALA A 45 -15.24 4.34 -13.44
N LEU A 46 -14.00 4.48 -12.99
CA LEU A 46 -13.30 5.77 -12.94
C LEU A 46 -12.68 6.19 -14.29
N GLY A 47 -12.74 5.34 -15.32
CA GLY A 47 -12.16 5.62 -16.64
C GLY A 47 -10.63 5.61 -16.66
N LEU A 48 -10.00 4.93 -15.69
CA LEU A 48 -8.54 4.90 -15.54
C LEU A 48 -7.92 3.85 -16.47
N SER A 49 -6.81 4.22 -17.12
CA SER A 49 -6.06 3.36 -18.03
C SER A 49 -4.58 3.32 -17.62
N PRO A 50 -4.22 2.51 -16.61
CA PRO A 50 -2.87 2.45 -16.08
C PRO A 50 -1.89 1.74 -17.03
N ALA A 51 -0.60 2.02 -16.87
CA ALA A 51 0.45 1.32 -17.61
C ALA A 51 0.52 -0.17 -17.23
N ALA A 52 0.84 -1.04 -18.20
CA ALA A 52 0.90 -2.49 -17.98
C ALA A 52 1.82 -2.89 -16.82
N ARG A 53 3.03 -2.31 -16.74
CA ARG A 53 3.96 -2.58 -15.63
C ARG A 53 3.48 -2.03 -14.28
N ALA A 54 2.70 -0.95 -14.25
CA ALA A 54 2.07 -0.50 -13.00
C ALA A 54 0.97 -1.47 -12.54
N TRP A 55 0.25 -2.07 -13.49
CA TRP A 55 -0.73 -3.11 -13.22
C TRP A 55 -0.09 -4.42 -12.74
N ASP A 56 1.03 -4.83 -13.35
CA ASP A 56 1.82 -5.95 -12.85
C ASP A 56 2.31 -5.68 -11.42
N PHE A 57 2.88 -4.50 -11.15
CA PHE A 57 3.32 -4.15 -9.81
C PHE A 57 2.16 -4.24 -8.80
N LEU A 58 0.94 -3.84 -9.17
CA LEU A 58 -0.26 -4.05 -8.35
C LEU A 58 -0.57 -5.55 -8.17
N SER A 59 -0.46 -6.37 -9.21
CA SER A 59 -0.66 -7.83 -9.14
C SER A 59 0.32 -8.47 -8.16
N ILE A 60 1.58 -8.05 -8.20
CA ILE A 60 2.64 -8.46 -7.27
C ILE A 60 2.30 -8.01 -5.86
N ALA A 61 1.91 -6.75 -5.66
CA ALA A 61 1.53 -6.23 -4.36
C ALA A 61 0.35 -7.01 -3.74
N LEU A 62 -0.70 -7.30 -4.51
CA LEU A 62 -1.84 -8.10 -4.07
C LEU A 62 -1.42 -9.54 -3.70
N SER A 63 -0.52 -10.12 -4.49
CA SER A 63 0.01 -11.47 -4.27
C SER A 63 0.87 -11.55 -3.00
N VAL A 64 1.65 -10.51 -2.71
CA VAL A 64 2.39 -10.37 -1.46
C VAL A 64 1.42 -10.26 -0.27
N ILE A 65 0.32 -9.50 -0.39
CA ILE A 65 -0.71 -9.45 0.67
C ILE A 65 -1.36 -10.82 0.88
N ALA A 66 -1.71 -11.52 -0.20
CA ALA A 66 -2.26 -12.87 -0.12
C ALA A 66 -1.29 -13.84 0.59
N ALA A 67 0.01 -13.80 0.28
CA ALA A 67 1.02 -14.61 0.94
C ALA A 67 1.23 -14.22 2.42
N ASP A 68 1.27 -12.91 2.72
CA ASP A 68 1.42 -12.36 4.07
C ASP A 68 0.25 -12.77 4.97
N GLU A 69 -0.97 -12.82 4.43
CA GLU A 69 -2.18 -13.21 5.17
C GLU A 69 -2.42 -14.73 5.22
N SER A 70 -1.88 -15.53 4.30
CA SER A 70 -2.09 -16.99 4.30
C SER A 70 -0.98 -17.78 5.02
N THR A 71 0.20 -17.20 5.20
CA THR A 71 1.32 -17.88 5.85
C THR A 71 1.42 -17.48 7.32
N THR A 72 1.11 -18.40 8.24
CA THR A 72 1.14 -18.15 9.69
C THR A 72 2.58 -18.09 10.21
N ARG A 73 2.82 -17.21 11.20
CA ARG A 73 4.16 -17.07 11.83
C ARG A 73 4.40 -18.12 12.92
N THR A 74 3.36 -18.54 13.62
CA THR A 74 3.46 -19.44 14.79
C THR A 74 4.00 -20.83 14.47
N THR A 75 3.99 -21.23 13.20
CA THR A 75 4.47 -22.54 12.71
C THR A 75 5.91 -22.48 12.20
N SER A 76 6.55 -21.31 12.21
CA SER A 76 7.96 -21.17 11.82
C SER A 76 8.92 -21.64 12.91
N ALA A 77 10.16 -21.97 12.53
CA ALA A 77 11.15 -22.59 13.42
C ALA A 77 11.50 -21.75 14.66
N ASP A 78 11.52 -20.42 14.51
CA ASP A 78 11.73 -19.44 15.59
C ASP A 78 10.41 -18.82 16.09
N GLY A 79 9.27 -19.30 15.60
CA GLY A 79 7.94 -18.75 15.89
C GLY A 79 7.68 -17.37 15.27
N TRP A 80 8.57 -16.86 14.42
CA TRP A 80 8.43 -15.53 13.79
C TRP A 80 8.73 -15.50 12.30
N THR A 81 9.91 -15.95 11.86
CA THR A 81 10.47 -15.75 10.51
C THR A 81 9.94 -16.79 9.54
N ARG A 82 9.10 -16.36 8.60
CA ARG A 82 8.52 -17.24 7.58
C ARG A 82 9.48 -17.41 6.41
N GLN A 83 9.37 -18.54 5.73
CA GLN A 83 9.99 -18.79 4.43
C GLN A 83 8.87 -18.92 3.40
N ILE A 84 8.77 -17.95 2.49
CA ILE A 84 7.68 -17.83 1.52
C ILE A 84 8.26 -17.88 0.11
N LYS A 85 7.82 -18.86 -0.69
CA LYS A 85 7.98 -18.86 -2.14
C LYS A 85 6.68 -18.33 -2.75
N LEU A 86 6.75 -17.26 -3.52
CA LEU A 86 5.58 -16.65 -4.16
C LEU A 86 5.73 -16.71 -5.68
N THR A 87 4.80 -17.40 -6.33
CA THR A 87 4.66 -17.42 -7.79
C THR A 87 3.53 -16.47 -8.21
N VAL A 88 3.79 -15.55 -9.15
CA VAL A 88 2.79 -14.57 -9.60
C VAL A 88 2.71 -14.56 -11.12
N ALA A 89 1.49 -14.70 -11.66
CA ALA A 89 1.25 -14.45 -13.08
C ALA A 89 1.21 -12.93 -13.36
N VAL A 90 2.04 -12.49 -14.32
CA VAL A 90 2.23 -11.10 -14.72
C VAL A 90 2.26 -10.99 -16.25
N ILE A 91 2.17 -9.77 -16.76
CA ILE A 91 2.15 -9.47 -18.20
C ILE A 91 3.57 -9.59 -18.77
N ASP A 92 4.59 -9.06 -18.07
CA ASP A 92 5.99 -9.07 -18.51
C ASP A 92 6.88 -9.90 -17.55
N PRO A 93 6.76 -11.24 -17.52
CA PRO A 93 7.50 -12.08 -16.57
C PRO A 93 9.00 -12.04 -16.80
N HIS A 94 9.45 -11.84 -18.04
CA HIS A 94 10.87 -11.69 -18.34
C HIS A 94 11.44 -10.52 -17.54
N PHE A 95 10.83 -9.33 -17.64
CA PHE A 95 11.26 -8.18 -16.84
C PHE A 95 11.17 -8.47 -15.33
N TRP A 96 10.02 -8.95 -14.83
CA TRP A 96 9.83 -9.10 -13.39
C TRP A 96 10.77 -10.12 -12.75
N ASN A 97 11.17 -11.18 -13.48
CA ASN A 97 12.19 -12.10 -12.99
C ASN A 97 13.57 -11.44 -12.88
N THR A 98 13.90 -10.45 -13.73
CA THR A 98 15.12 -9.64 -13.52
C THR A 98 15.02 -8.69 -12.31
N ALA A 99 13.82 -8.26 -11.96
CA ALA A 99 13.55 -7.41 -10.81
C ALA A 99 13.35 -8.20 -9.49
N ALA A 100 13.14 -9.51 -9.57
CA ALA A 100 12.83 -10.39 -8.44
C ALA A 100 13.82 -10.25 -7.26
N PRO A 101 15.17 -10.24 -7.46
CA PRO A 101 16.09 -10.12 -6.34
C PRO A 101 15.94 -8.80 -5.55
N ARG A 102 15.64 -7.69 -6.25
CA ARG A 102 15.43 -6.38 -5.60
C ARG A 102 14.13 -6.36 -4.81
N LEU A 103 13.06 -6.94 -5.35
CA LEU A 103 11.79 -7.10 -4.65
C LEU A 103 11.93 -8.03 -3.43
N GLU A 104 12.64 -9.15 -3.55
CA GLU A 104 12.96 -10.07 -2.45
C GLU A 104 13.70 -9.33 -1.31
N GLU A 105 14.69 -8.50 -1.64
CA GLU A 105 15.42 -7.67 -0.66
C GLU A 105 14.51 -6.66 0.04
N ALA A 106 13.67 -5.94 -0.73
CA ALA A 106 12.72 -4.98 -0.19
C ALA A 106 11.71 -5.64 0.77
N LEU A 107 11.16 -6.80 0.37
CA LEU A 107 10.20 -7.57 1.17
C LEU A 107 10.84 -8.17 2.42
N ARG A 108 12.06 -8.68 2.32
CA ARG A 108 12.85 -9.17 3.47
C ARG A 108 13.04 -8.06 4.49
N PHE A 109 13.43 -6.87 4.05
CA PHE A 109 13.57 -5.72 4.95
C PHE A 109 12.24 -5.31 5.58
N LEU A 110 11.17 -5.25 4.79
CA LEU A 110 9.84 -4.82 5.25
C LEU A 110 9.24 -5.76 6.30
N THR A 111 9.33 -7.08 6.05
CA THR A 111 8.57 -8.11 6.80
C THR A 111 9.43 -8.90 7.78
N ALA A 112 10.75 -8.88 7.62
CA ALA A 112 11.71 -9.79 8.25
C ALA A 112 11.45 -11.28 7.95
N ASP A 113 10.81 -11.60 6.83
CA ASP A 113 10.66 -12.96 6.32
C ASP A 113 11.64 -13.23 5.17
N ILE A 114 11.85 -14.51 4.87
CA ILE A 114 12.64 -14.95 3.72
C ILE A 114 11.69 -15.11 2.53
N TRP A 115 11.90 -14.31 1.49
CA TRP A 115 11.11 -14.32 0.26
C TRP A 115 11.90 -14.92 -0.89
N LYS A 116 11.22 -15.74 -1.69
CA LYS A 116 11.62 -16.15 -3.03
C LYS A 116 10.50 -15.83 -4.00
N LEU A 117 10.78 -15.06 -5.05
CA LEU A 117 9.78 -14.66 -6.04
C LEU A 117 10.05 -15.36 -7.38
N GLU A 118 8.97 -15.73 -8.04
CA GLU A 118 8.97 -16.32 -9.39
C GLU A 118 7.80 -15.72 -10.18
N PHE A 119 8.07 -15.23 -11.39
CA PHE A 119 7.06 -14.59 -12.23
C PHE A 119 6.81 -15.41 -13.48
N ILE A 120 5.54 -15.66 -13.79
CA ILE A 120 5.10 -16.47 -14.93
C ILE A 120 4.16 -15.67 -15.84
N GLU A 121 3.93 -16.17 -17.06
CA GLU A 121 2.97 -15.59 -18.00
C GLU A 121 1.52 -15.75 -17.51
N GLY A 122 0.59 -15.06 -18.19
CA GLY A 122 -0.84 -15.11 -17.89
C GLY A 122 -1.31 -14.01 -16.95
N GLY A 123 -0.59 -12.89 -16.87
CA GLY A 123 -1.05 -11.70 -16.16
C GLY A 123 -2.38 -11.16 -16.72
N TYR A 124 -3.16 -10.53 -15.83
CA TYR A 124 -4.39 -9.86 -16.21
C TYR A 124 -4.11 -8.38 -16.46
N LEU A 125 -4.61 -7.82 -17.56
CA LEU A 125 -4.73 -6.38 -17.77
C LEU A 125 -6.18 -6.08 -18.14
N PRO A 126 -6.91 -5.21 -17.42
CA PRO A 126 -8.24 -4.81 -17.87
C PRO A 126 -8.11 -4.11 -19.23
N GLY A 127 -8.97 -4.48 -20.18
CA GLY A 127 -9.10 -3.74 -21.43
C GLY A 127 -9.41 -2.25 -21.17
N PRO A 128 -9.00 -1.35 -22.07
CA PRO A 128 -9.13 0.09 -21.86
C PRO A 128 -10.61 0.46 -21.62
N PRO A 129 -10.90 1.35 -20.64
CA PRO A 129 -12.26 1.81 -20.42
C PRO A 129 -12.73 2.66 -21.62
N ASN A 130 -14.04 2.68 -21.87
CA ASN A 130 -14.64 3.57 -22.86
C ASN A 130 -15.69 4.45 -22.15
N PRO A 131 -15.52 5.79 -22.06
CA PRO A 131 -14.35 6.58 -22.49
C PRO A 131 -13.15 6.47 -21.53
N ILE A 132 -11.93 6.63 -22.06
CA ILE A 132 -10.72 6.82 -21.23
C ILE A 132 -10.73 8.25 -20.68
N LYS A 133 -10.58 8.39 -19.36
CA LYS A 133 -10.47 9.68 -18.68
C LYS A 133 -9.02 9.93 -18.28
N VAL A 134 -8.31 10.70 -19.10
CA VAL A 134 -6.99 11.22 -18.72
C VAL A 134 -7.17 12.22 -17.57
N ARG A 135 -6.35 12.08 -16.53
CA ARG A 135 -6.46 12.84 -15.28
C ARG A 135 -5.52 14.06 -15.30
N ASN A 136 -6.04 15.23 -14.90
CA ASN A 136 -5.30 16.49 -14.90
C ASN A 136 -4.64 16.81 -13.54
N GLU A 137 -4.84 15.96 -12.53
CA GLU A 137 -4.09 16.01 -11.28
C GLU A 137 -2.58 16.01 -11.56
N ASP A 138 -1.81 16.75 -10.76
CA ASP A 138 -0.38 16.99 -10.96
C ASP A 138 0.50 16.05 -10.13
N VAL A 139 0.00 15.62 -8.98
CA VAL A 139 0.69 14.70 -8.05
C VAL A 139 -0.26 13.60 -7.57
N VAL A 140 0.29 12.52 -7.01
CA VAL A 140 -0.49 11.50 -6.30
C VAL A 140 -0.18 11.56 -4.82
N CYS A 141 -1.19 11.48 -3.96
CA CYS A 141 -0.98 11.44 -2.51
C CYS A 141 -1.72 10.28 -1.87
N LEU A 142 -1.00 9.46 -1.11
CA LEU A 142 -1.61 8.41 -0.31
C LEU A 142 -2.37 9.02 0.87
N LEU A 143 -3.64 8.63 1.02
CA LEU A 143 -4.55 9.05 2.08
C LEU A 143 -5.01 7.80 2.84
N SER A 144 -4.27 7.39 3.86
CA SER A 144 -4.55 6.15 4.60
C SER A 144 -5.73 6.29 5.58
N GLY A 145 -6.16 7.53 5.87
CA GLY A 145 -7.08 7.84 6.98
C GLY A 145 -6.35 8.14 8.30
N GLY A 146 -5.03 7.98 8.31
CA GLY A 146 -4.19 8.39 9.43
C GLY A 146 -3.83 9.87 9.40
N MET A 147 -3.46 10.38 10.57
CA MET A 147 -3.08 11.78 10.79
C MET A 147 -2.01 12.29 9.84
N ASP A 148 -0.97 11.50 9.61
CA ASP A 148 0.18 11.92 8.81
C ASP A 148 -0.22 12.13 7.35
N SER A 149 -0.99 11.18 6.80
CA SER A 149 -1.57 11.30 5.46
C SER A 149 -2.60 12.43 5.32
N LEU A 150 -3.35 12.72 6.40
CA LEU A 150 -4.29 13.85 6.46
C LEU A 150 -3.53 15.18 6.36
N ILE A 151 -2.49 15.37 7.18
CA ILE A 151 -1.64 16.58 7.15
C ILE A 151 -0.97 16.71 5.78
N GLY A 152 -0.42 15.62 5.24
CA GLY A 152 0.19 15.59 3.91
C GLY A 152 -0.75 16.07 2.80
N ALA A 153 -1.98 15.56 2.77
CA ALA A 153 -2.96 15.97 1.78
C ALA A 153 -3.37 17.45 1.95
N ILE A 154 -3.53 17.93 3.18
CA ILE A 154 -3.82 19.34 3.48
C ILE A 154 -2.68 20.24 2.98
N ASP A 155 -1.43 19.90 3.30
CA ASP A 155 -0.26 20.71 2.95
C ASP A 155 -0.02 20.79 1.45
N LEU A 156 -0.32 19.72 0.70
CA LEU A 156 -0.23 19.69 -0.76
C LEU A 156 -1.25 20.64 -1.39
N VAL A 157 -2.52 20.57 -0.97
CA VAL A 157 -3.56 21.47 -1.49
C VAL A 157 -3.27 22.92 -1.09
N ALA A 158 -2.81 23.16 0.14
CA ALA A 158 -2.40 24.49 0.57
C ALA A 158 -1.16 25.01 -0.18
N ALA A 159 -0.34 24.14 -0.77
CA ALA A 159 0.76 24.50 -1.66
C ALA A 159 0.34 24.77 -3.11
N GLY A 160 -0.95 24.61 -3.45
CA GLY A 160 -1.48 24.81 -4.79
C GLY A 160 -1.51 23.56 -5.67
N HIS A 161 -1.15 22.39 -5.14
CA HIS A 161 -1.28 21.13 -5.88
C HIS A 161 -2.74 20.67 -5.99
N VAL A 162 -3.03 19.87 -7.01
CA VAL A 162 -4.32 19.20 -7.22
C VAL A 162 -4.07 17.69 -7.15
N PRO A 163 -4.03 17.08 -5.95
CA PRO A 163 -3.56 15.71 -5.80
C PRO A 163 -4.60 14.69 -6.21
N PHE A 164 -4.19 13.64 -6.93
CA PHE A 164 -4.97 12.40 -7.00
C PHE A 164 -4.83 11.68 -5.67
N LEU A 165 -5.90 11.72 -4.86
CA LEU A 165 -5.92 11.07 -3.55
C LEU A 165 -6.18 9.57 -3.70
N VAL A 166 -5.39 8.76 -2.99
CA VAL A 166 -5.47 7.29 -3.10
C VAL A 166 -5.54 6.65 -1.72
N SER A 167 -6.55 5.81 -1.51
CA SER A 167 -6.82 5.15 -0.23
C SER A 167 -7.00 3.65 -0.38
N GLN A 168 -6.36 2.89 0.51
CA GLN A 168 -6.70 1.50 0.76
C GLN A 168 -7.66 1.40 1.96
N ILE A 169 -8.81 0.77 1.76
CA ILE A 169 -9.81 0.56 2.81
C ILE A 169 -9.35 -0.56 3.73
N ALA A 170 -9.07 -0.25 4.99
CA ALA A 170 -9.18 -1.22 6.07
C ALA A 170 -10.53 -1.11 6.77
N LYS A 171 -10.93 -2.17 7.48
CA LYS A 171 -12.17 -2.18 8.27
C LYS A 171 -12.15 -0.99 9.25
N GLY A 172 -13.17 -0.13 9.16
CA GLY A 172 -13.36 1.05 10.02
C GLY A 172 -13.06 2.40 9.36
N ASP A 173 -12.13 2.46 8.40
CA ASP A 173 -11.59 3.75 7.93
C ASP A 173 -12.28 4.32 6.66
N LYS A 174 -13.27 3.60 6.11
CA LYS A 174 -13.87 3.90 4.80
C LYS A 174 -14.54 5.27 4.73
N HIS A 175 -15.33 5.61 5.75
CA HIS A 175 -16.10 6.86 5.79
C HIS A 175 -15.19 8.07 5.99
N ASP A 176 -14.22 7.96 6.90
CA ASP A 176 -13.28 9.05 7.21
C ASP A 176 -12.38 9.37 6.02
N GLN A 177 -11.84 8.36 5.32
CA GLN A 177 -11.04 8.59 4.12
C GLN A 177 -11.80 9.39 3.05
N ARG A 178 -13.09 9.07 2.81
CA ARG A 178 -13.93 9.81 1.85
C ARG A 178 -14.23 11.22 2.34
N ALA A 179 -14.56 11.37 3.62
CA ALA A 179 -14.82 12.67 4.23
C ALA A 179 -13.58 13.58 4.15
N PHE A 180 -12.39 13.04 4.44
CA PHE A 180 -11.13 13.75 4.28
C PHE A 180 -10.90 14.18 2.84
N ALA A 181 -11.00 13.27 1.87
CA ALA A 181 -10.83 13.62 0.47
C ALA A 181 -11.80 14.74 0.01
N GLN A 182 -13.08 14.63 0.38
CA GLN A 182 -14.10 15.63 0.05
C GLN A 182 -13.86 17.00 0.71
N ARG A 183 -13.36 17.03 1.95
CA ARG A 183 -13.11 18.27 2.69
C ARG A 183 -11.79 18.95 2.31
N ILE A 184 -10.78 18.16 1.95
CA ILE A 184 -9.45 18.66 1.58
C ILE A 184 -9.43 19.09 0.12
N ALA A 185 -9.92 18.24 -0.79
CA ALA A 185 -9.81 18.43 -2.22
C ALA A 185 -11.11 18.01 -2.93
N LYS A 186 -12.19 18.78 -2.73
CA LYS A 186 -13.55 18.46 -3.24
C LYS A 186 -13.59 18.13 -4.74
N GLN A 187 -12.74 18.76 -5.54
CA GLN A 187 -12.70 18.60 -7.00
C GLN A 187 -11.70 17.52 -7.46
N ALA A 188 -10.83 17.05 -6.58
CA ALA A 188 -9.82 16.06 -6.92
C ALA A 188 -10.41 14.64 -6.94
N MET A 189 -9.82 13.77 -7.77
CA MET A 189 -10.18 12.37 -7.76
C MET A 189 -9.75 11.70 -6.44
N HIS A 190 -10.61 10.82 -5.94
CA HIS A 190 -10.30 9.92 -4.83
C HIS A 190 -10.46 8.46 -5.28
N LEU A 191 -9.35 7.75 -5.45
CA LEU A 191 -9.33 6.32 -5.70
C LEU A 191 -9.33 5.60 -4.35
N GLN A 192 -10.45 4.97 -4.02
CA GLN A 192 -10.59 4.20 -2.79
C GLN A 192 -10.89 2.73 -3.11
N VAL A 193 -10.00 1.83 -2.73
CA VAL A 193 -10.13 0.39 -3.02
C VAL A 193 -9.84 -0.50 -1.81
N ASN A 194 -10.37 -1.71 -1.82
CA ASN A 194 -10.00 -2.76 -0.86
C ASN A 194 -9.29 -3.89 -1.61
N HIS A 195 -8.21 -4.44 -1.04
CA HIS A 195 -7.56 -5.63 -1.62
C HIS A 195 -8.43 -6.87 -1.51
N ASN A 196 -9.37 -6.93 -0.55
CA ASN A 196 -10.30 -8.05 -0.36
C ASN A 196 -9.60 -9.42 -0.40
N ALA A 197 -8.41 -9.49 0.22
CA ALA A 197 -7.70 -10.75 0.36
C ALA A 197 -8.54 -11.69 1.22
N SER A 198 -8.73 -12.91 0.72
CA SER A 198 -9.49 -13.96 1.36
C SER A 198 -8.66 -15.24 1.26
N PRO A 199 -7.78 -15.51 2.24
CA PRO A 199 -7.02 -16.75 2.27
C PRO A 199 -7.95 -17.96 2.46
N PRO A 200 -7.61 -19.15 1.94
CA PRO A 200 -8.44 -20.34 2.08
C PRO A 200 -8.42 -20.95 3.50
N GLY A 201 -7.52 -20.48 4.38
CA GLY A 201 -7.38 -20.92 5.76
C GLY A 201 -7.28 -19.75 6.76
N PRO A 202 -6.75 -20.02 7.98
CA PRO A 202 -6.56 -19.00 9.00
C PRO A 202 -5.72 -17.82 8.49
N SER A 203 -6.20 -16.61 8.74
CA SER A 203 -5.52 -15.39 8.32
C SER A 203 -4.48 -14.94 9.36
N GLU A 204 -3.24 -14.77 8.92
CA GLU A 204 -2.16 -14.14 9.67
C GLU A 204 -2.43 -12.63 9.81
N ARG A 205 -2.50 -12.15 11.06
CA ARG A 205 -3.04 -10.81 11.40
C ARG A 205 -1.96 -9.76 11.67
N SER A 206 -0.71 -10.02 11.33
CA SER A 206 0.39 -9.06 11.51
C SER A 206 0.46 -8.01 10.40
N GLN A 207 -0.09 -8.27 9.21
CA GLN A 207 -0.22 -7.33 8.08
C GLN A 207 1.08 -6.55 7.77
N ARG A 208 2.22 -7.25 7.78
CA ARG A 208 3.55 -6.61 7.67
C ARG A 208 3.84 -6.10 6.28
N ALA A 209 3.22 -6.68 5.25
CA ALA A 209 3.40 -6.26 3.87
C ALA A 209 2.34 -5.27 3.38
N ARG A 210 1.46 -4.76 4.27
CA ARG A 210 0.31 -3.90 3.91
C ARG A 210 0.68 -2.68 3.06
N SER A 211 1.89 -2.12 3.25
CA SER A 211 2.39 -0.99 2.47
C SER A 211 2.52 -1.27 0.97
N MET A 212 2.77 -2.52 0.57
CA MET A 212 2.85 -2.90 -0.85
C MET A 212 1.55 -2.57 -1.58
N MET A 213 0.40 -2.80 -0.92
CA MET A 213 -0.89 -2.47 -1.50
C MET A 213 -1.04 -0.97 -1.75
N PHE A 214 -0.65 -0.13 -0.79
CA PHE A 214 -0.69 1.33 -0.94
C PHE A 214 0.21 1.81 -2.08
N PHE A 215 1.41 1.25 -2.21
CA PHE A 215 2.30 1.58 -3.34
C PHE A 215 1.71 1.12 -4.66
N GLY A 216 1.19 -0.10 -4.75
CA GLY A 216 0.60 -0.62 -5.98
C GLY A 216 -0.51 0.25 -6.53
N ILE A 217 -1.43 0.69 -5.67
CA ILE A 217 -2.53 1.58 -6.10
C ILE A 217 -2.07 3.02 -6.36
N GLY A 218 -1.07 3.52 -5.62
CA GLY A 218 -0.49 4.85 -5.84
C GLY A 218 0.26 4.95 -7.16
N ILE A 219 1.08 3.94 -7.48
CA ILE A 219 1.82 3.83 -8.74
C ILE A 219 0.83 3.68 -9.90
N LEU A 220 -0.18 2.82 -9.76
CA LEU A 220 -1.26 2.69 -10.74
C LEU A 220 -1.91 4.04 -11.03
N ALA A 221 -2.31 4.78 -9.99
CA ALA A 221 -2.91 6.10 -10.12
C ALA A 221 -1.96 7.11 -10.80
N ALA A 222 -0.67 7.09 -10.45
CA ALA A 222 0.34 7.97 -11.05
C ALA A 222 0.46 7.76 -12.56
N THR A 223 0.42 6.51 -13.02
CA THR A 223 0.47 6.20 -14.47
C THR A 223 -0.78 6.58 -15.24
N CYS A 224 -1.86 6.98 -14.56
CA CYS A 224 -3.10 7.44 -15.19
C CYS A 224 -3.12 8.97 -15.42
N LEU A 225 -2.12 9.71 -14.94
CA LEU A 225 -2.06 11.17 -15.06
C LEU A 225 -1.63 11.62 -16.47
N GLN A 226 -2.13 12.78 -16.89
CA GLN A 226 -1.77 13.39 -18.18
C GLN A 226 -0.26 13.65 -18.28
N SER A 227 0.35 14.10 -17.18
CA SER A 227 1.78 14.38 -17.09
C SER A 227 2.62 13.13 -17.36
N TYR A 228 2.26 11.99 -16.79
CA TYR A 228 2.89 10.70 -17.05
C TYR A 228 2.80 10.32 -18.53
N GLY A 229 1.62 10.48 -19.16
CA GLY A 229 1.42 10.21 -20.59
C GLY A 229 2.25 11.11 -21.51
N LYS A 230 2.67 12.30 -21.04
CA LYS A 230 3.61 13.20 -21.72
C LYS A 230 5.09 12.89 -21.43
N GLY A 231 5.37 11.81 -20.68
CA GLY A 231 6.71 11.39 -20.31
C GLY A 231 7.28 12.07 -19.06
N ALA A 232 6.52 12.92 -18.37
CA ALA A 232 7.00 13.58 -17.16
C ALA A 232 7.08 12.61 -15.97
N ALA A 233 8.01 12.89 -15.06
CA ALA A 233 8.06 12.22 -13.76
C ALA A 233 6.90 12.70 -12.88
N VAL A 234 6.15 11.76 -12.30
CA VAL A 234 5.05 12.02 -11.36
C VAL A 234 5.52 11.77 -9.94
N GLU A 235 5.28 12.70 -9.02
CA GLU A 235 5.56 12.50 -7.61
C GLU A 235 4.40 11.77 -6.91
N LEU A 236 4.75 10.67 -6.22
CA LEU A 236 3.86 9.91 -5.35
C LEU A 236 4.24 10.19 -3.89
N PHE A 237 3.43 11.01 -3.24
CA PHE A 237 3.59 11.39 -1.84
C PHE A 237 3.11 10.28 -0.91
N VAL A 238 3.99 9.90 0.03
CA VAL A 238 3.78 8.91 1.08
C VAL A 238 4.03 9.58 2.44
N PRO A 239 3.06 10.36 2.96
CA PRO A 239 3.29 11.17 4.14
C PRO A 239 3.31 10.32 5.41
N GLU A 240 4.47 10.23 6.07
CA GLU A 240 4.65 9.56 7.36
C GLU A 240 5.80 10.22 8.12
N ASN A 241 5.61 10.49 9.42
CA ASN A 241 6.65 11.09 10.25
C ASN A 241 7.95 10.26 10.28
N GLY A 242 9.10 10.95 10.38
CA GLY A 242 10.43 10.34 10.36
C GLY A 242 10.66 9.33 11.48
N PHE A 243 10.17 9.61 12.68
CA PHE A 243 10.35 8.75 13.86
C PHE A 243 9.73 7.36 13.67
N ILE A 244 8.48 7.29 13.20
CA ILE A 244 7.82 6.02 12.86
C ILE A 244 8.47 5.38 11.63
N SER A 245 8.87 6.18 10.64
CA SER A 245 9.51 5.69 9.40
C SER A 245 10.79 4.90 9.68
N LEU A 246 11.64 5.39 10.59
CA LEU A 246 12.89 4.74 10.97
C LEU A 246 12.69 3.48 11.82
N ASN A 247 11.50 3.27 12.37
CA ASN A 247 11.21 2.16 13.27
C ASN A 247 12.25 2.05 14.41
N VAL A 248 12.48 3.16 15.11
CA VAL A 248 13.39 3.17 16.26
C VAL A 248 12.75 2.35 17.40
N PRO A 249 13.41 1.31 17.91
CA PRO A 249 12.85 0.47 18.97
C PRO A 249 12.76 1.28 20.27
N LEU A 250 11.54 1.45 20.80
CA LEU A 250 11.33 2.09 22.11
C LEU A 250 11.85 1.24 23.27
N THR A 251 11.92 -0.08 23.07
CA THR A 251 12.46 -1.05 24.03
C THR A 251 13.18 -2.16 23.28
N PRO A 252 14.14 -2.86 23.92
CA PRO A 252 14.80 -4.03 23.33
C PRO A 252 13.81 -5.12 22.87
N MET A 253 12.65 -5.23 23.53
CA MET A 253 11.59 -6.17 23.16
C MET A 253 10.85 -5.81 21.87
N ARG A 254 11.15 -4.67 21.22
CA ARG A 254 10.55 -4.26 19.93
C ARG A 254 11.54 -4.24 18.77
N LEU A 255 12.65 -4.97 18.88
CA LEU A 255 13.58 -5.16 17.77
C LEU A 255 12.91 -5.88 16.58
N GLY A 256 13.47 -5.70 15.39
CA GLY A 256 13.02 -6.40 14.18
C GLY A 256 11.74 -5.84 13.53
N SER A 257 10.93 -6.73 12.95
CA SER A 257 9.70 -6.37 12.25
C SER A 257 8.50 -6.18 13.18
N LEU A 258 8.70 -6.04 14.49
CA LEU A 258 7.61 -5.85 15.47
C LEU A 258 6.86 -4.52 15.29
N SER A 259 7.43 -3.58 14.53
CA SER A 259 6.90 -2.27 14.15
C SER A 259 7.00 -2.09 12.62
N THR A 260 6.28 -1.10 12.08
CA THR A 260 6.18 -0.86 10.63
C THR A 260 7.45 -0.23 10.07
N ARG A 261 7.88 -0.66 8.88
CA ARG A 261 9.00 -0.09 8.10
C ARG A 261 8.55 0.54 6.77
N THR A 262 7.26 0.90 6.68
CA THR A 262 6.55 1.32 5.46
C THR A 262 7.21 2.45 4.68
N THR A 263 7.81 3.40 5.38
CA THR A 263 8.45 4.61 4.80
C THR A 263 9.91 4.71 5.19
N HIS A 264 10.52 3.61 5.62
CA HIS A 264 11.93 3.58 5.94
C HIS A 264 12.75 3.92 4.68
N PRO A 265 13.77 4.80 4.75
CA PRO A 265 14.53 5.25 3.57
C PRO A 265 15.08 4.10 2.72
N PHE A 266 15.67 3.08 3.36
CA PHE A 266 16.14 1.87 2.65
C PHE A 266 15.03 1.16 1.85
N TYR A 267 13.84 0.98 2.44
CA TYR A 267 12.72 0.32 1.77
C TYR A 267 12.20 1.16 0.60
N LEU A 268 12.03 2.47 0.80
CA LEU A 268 11.62 3.38 -0.27
C LEU A 268 12.63 3.41 -1.41
N ALA A 269 13.94 3.43 -1.11
CA ALA A 269 14.99 3.37 -2.12
C ALA A 269 14.92 2.08 -2.94
N LYS A 270 14.71 0.92 -2.29
CA LYS A 270 14.58 -0.36 -3.00
C LYS A 270 13.34 -0.44 -3.89
N ILE A 271 12.20 0.11 -3.45
CA ILE A 271 11.03 0.23 -4.32
C ILE A 271 11.32 1.21 -5.47
N GLN A 272 11.96 2.35 -5.21
CA GLN A 272 12.32 3.32 -6.26
C GLN A 272 13.24 2.69 -7.32
N GLU A 273 14.21 1.87 -6.93
CA GLU A 273 15.07 1.11 -7.86
C GLU A 273 14.24 0.20 -8.79
N VAL A 274 13.23 -0.48 -8.24
CA VAL A 274 12.31 -1.32 -9.04
C VAL A 274 11.49 -0.47 -10.01
N LEU A 275 10.97 0.68 -9.59
CA LEU A 275 10.20 1.58 -10.46
C LEU A 275 11.06 2.14 -11.60
N ASN A 276 12.28 2.56 -11.27
CA ASN A 276 13.25 3.06 -12.25
C ASN A 276 13.58 1.97 -13.29
N ALA A 277 13.86 0.74 -12.84
CA ALA A 277 14.14 -0.38 -13.74
C ALA A 277 12.92 -0.74 -14.62
N ALA A 278 11.70 -0.60 -14.10
CA ALA A 278 10.48 -0.83 -14.84
C ALA A 278 10.17 0.26 -15.89
N GLY A 279 10.92 1.37 -15.90
CA GLY A 279 10.60 2.54 -16.72
C GLY A 279 9.32 3.25 -16.27
N LEU A 280 8.93 3.05 -15.01
CA LEU A 280 7.81 3.77 -14.40
C LEU A 280 8.35 5.10 -13.86
N ASN A 281 8.08 6.20 -14.58
CA ASN A 281 8.48 7.56 -14.22
C ASN A 281 7.68 8.09 -13.00
N VAL A 282 7.78 7.39 -11.87
CA VAL A 282 7.11 7.71 -10.60
C VAL A 282 8.17 7.85 -9.52
N LYS A 283 8.18 8.98 -8.83
CA LYS A 283 9.12 9.31 -7.75
C LYS A 283 8.43 9.22 -6.39
N LEU A 284 8.91 8.36 -5.51
CA LEU A 284 8.42 8.22 -4.15
C LEU A 284 8.95 9.37 -3.29
N VAL A 285 8.04 10.09 -2.62
CA VAL A 285 8.40 11.24 -1.77
C VAL A 285 7.75 11.09 -0.40
N ASN A 286 8.57 11.00 0.67
CA ASN A 286 8.08 11.21 2.03
C ASN A 286 8.47 12.63 2.48
N PRO A 287 7.54 13.60 2.48
CA PRO A 287 7.85 15.00 2.83
C PRO A 287 8.22 15.17 4.31
N TYR A 288 7.93 14.19 5.16
CA TYR A 288 8.07 14.28 6.62
C TYR A 288 9.15 13.37 7.18
N GLN A 289 10.07 12.87 6.35
CA GLN A 289 11.15 11.96 6.76
C GLN A 289 12.04 12.52 7.89
N TYR A 290 12.16 13.85 8.01
CA TYR A 290 12.92 14.53 9.07
C TYR A 290 12.05 15.26 10.08
N LYS A 291 10.72 15.08 10.02
CA LYS A 291 9.80 15.70 10.96
C LYS A 291 9.31 14.69 11.98
N THR A 292 9.27 15.12 13.22
CA THR A 292 8.41 14.54 14.24
C THR A 292 6.96 14.84 13.90
N LYS A 293 6.06 13.99 14.38
CA LYS A 293 4.62 14.20 14.20
C LYS A 293 4.12 15.53 14.83
N GLY A 294 4.89 16.14 15.74
CA GLY A 294 4.54 17.33 16.51
C GLY A 294 4.88 18.57 15.72
N GLU A 295 6.04 18.55 15.06
CA GLU A 295 6.39 19.50 14.01
C GLU A 295 5.38 19.40 12.86
N MET A 296 4.97 18.20 12.43
CA MET A 296 3.92 18.07 11.40
C MET A 296 2.59 18.74 11.82
N LEU A 297 2.18 18.58 13.08
CA LEU A 297 0.97 19.22 13.59
C LEU A 297 1.11 20.74 13.69
N ALA A 298 2.27 21.24 14.12
CA ALA A 298 2.53 22.67 14.27
C ALA A 298 2.68 23.37 12.91
N ASP A 299 3.34 22.72 11.96
CA ASP A 299 3.69 23.28 10.65
C ASP A 299 2.60 23.07 9.59
N CYS A 300 1.51 22.38 9.92
CA CYS A 300 0.39 22.16 9.01
C CYS A 300 -0.11 23.50 8.46
N LYS A 301 -0.16 23.61 7.13
CA LYS A 301 -0.44 24.86 6.42
C LYS A 301 -1.88 25.35 6.58
N ASN A 302 -2.80 24.50 7.02
CA ASN A 302 -4.20 24.86 7.27
C ASN A 302 -4.67 24.31 8.62
N GLN A 303 -4.32 25.04 9.69
CA GLN A 303 -4.69 24.70 11.07
C GLN A 303 -6.20 24.60 11.30
N PRO A 304 -7.07 25.51 10.80
CA PRO A 304 -8.52 25.40 11.01
C PRO A 304 -9.12 24.12 10.42
N LEU A 305 -8.71 23.74 9.20
CA LEU A 305 -9.18 22.49 8.58
C LEU A 305 -8.65 21.27 9.33
N LEU A 306 -7.37 21.29 9.72
CA LEU A 306 -6.79 20.23 10.54
C LEU A 306 -7.58 20.05 11.85
N GLN A 307 -7.93 21.14 12.55
CA GLN A 307 -8.72 21.10 13.78
C GLN A 307 -10.07 20.39 13.62
N GLN A 308 -10.73 20.59 12.49
CA GLN A 308 -12.02 19.94 12.21
C GLN A 308 -11.89 18.45 11.93
N LEU A 309 -10.78 18.00 11.32
CA LEU A 309 -10.65 16.64 10.79
C LEU A 309 -9.80 15.72 11.66
N ILE A 310 -8.88 16.27 12.46
CA ILE A 310 -7.85 15.50 13.17
C ILE A 310 -8.45 14.49 14.17
N GLY A 311 -9.58 14.83 14.78
CA GLY A 311 -10.30 13.98 15.74
C GLY A 311 -10.73 12.65 15.15
N SER A 312 -11.13 12.63 13.88
CA SER A 312 -11.57 11.42 13.16
C SER A 312 -10.42 10.61 12.57
N SER A 313 -9.18 11.13 12.57
CA SER A 313 -8.04 10.41 11.99
C SER A 313 -7.57 9.25 12.88
N THR A 314 -7.14 8.15 12.25
CA THR A 314 -6.78 6.91 12.95
C THR A 314 -5.28 6.65 12.88
N SER A 315 -4.60 6.65 14.03
CA SER A 315 -3.19 6.22 14.12
C SER A 315 -3.04 4.82 14.72
N CYS A 316 -4.10 4.21 15.25
CA CYS A 316 -4.00 3.02 16.07
C CYS A 316 -3.64 1.75 15.28
N GLY A 317 -2.47 1.15 15.53
CA GLY A 317 -2.09 -0.15 14.94
C GLY A 317 -2.91 -1.36 15.46
N ARG A 318 -3.80 -1.16 16.44
CA ARG A 318 -4.70 -2.19 16.99
C ARG A 318 -6.18 -1.87 16.76
N TYR A 319 -6.51 -0.94 15.88
CA TYR A 319 -7.84 -0.35 15.72
C TYR A 319 -8.98 -1.37 15.60
N ALA A 320 -8.83 -2.36 14.72
CA ALA A 320 -9.82 -3.43 14.56
C ALA A 320 -9.94 -4.35 15.80
N ARG A 321 -8.87 -4.52 16.59
CA ARG A 321 -8.87 -5.33 17.82
C ARG A 321 -9.48 -4.59 19.02
N THR A 322 -9.68 -3.28 18.91
CA THR A 322 -10.25 -2.42 19.96
C THR A 322 -11.62 -1.88 19.57
N GLY A 323 -12.37 -2.61 18.73
CA GLY A 323 -13.72 -2.23 18.32
C GLY A 323 -13.77 -0.89 17.57
N PHE A 324 -12.78 -0.63 16.72
CA PHE A 324 -12.65 0.63 15.95
C PHE A 324 -12.53 1.87 16.84
N ARG A 325 -11.79 1.73 17.95
CA ARG A 325 -11.40 2.84 18.84
C ARG A 325 -9.89 2.92 18.97
N GLN A 326 -9.35 4.13 19.15
CA GLN A 326 -7.92 4.29 19.41
C GLN A 326 -7.56 3.68 20.77
N CYS A 327 -6.58 2.77 20.80
CA CYS A 327 -6.27 2.03 22.02
C CYS A 327 -5.47 2.84 23.06
N GLY A 328 -4.92 3.99 22.68
CA GLY A 328 -4.13 4.88 23.54
C GLY A 328 -2.76 4.35 24.00
N ARG A 329 -2.44 3.08 23.72
CA ARG A 329 -1.26 2.37 24.27
C ARG A 329 -0.33 1.70 23.26
N CYS A 330 -0.75 1.52 22.01
CA CYS A 330 0.16 1.04 20.96
C CYS A 330 1.13 2.17 20.57
N VAL A 331 2.32 1.83 20.05
CA VAL A 331 3.35 2.84 19.73
C VAL A 331 2.84 3.98 18.83
N PRO A 332 2.10 3.72 17.74
CA PRO A 332 1.49 4.81 16.98
C PRO A 332 0.54 5.72 17.80
N CYS A 333 -0.21 5.17 18.75
CA CYS A 333 -1.05 5.97 19.66
C CYS A 333 -0.21 6.75 20.69
N LEU A 334 0.88 6.16 21.20
CA LEU A 334 1.78 6.84 22.13
C LEU A 334 2.47 8.02 21.44
N VAL A 335 2.99 7.82 20.22
CA VAL A 335 3.62 8.88 19.42
C VAL A 335 2.60 9.98 19.05
N ARG A 336 1.34 9.62 18.79
CA ARG A 336 0.26 10.62 18.61
C ARG A 336 0.01 11.43 19.88
N ARG A 337 0.00 10.78 21.05
CA ARG A 337 -0.32 11.42 22.35
C ARG A 337 0.84 12.19 22.96
N SER A 338 2.08 11.84 22.64
CA SER A 338 3.27 12.47 23.21
C SER A 338 3.49 13.89 22.71
N GLN A 339 2.57 14.40 21.90
CA GLN A 339 2.69 15.69 21.25
C GLN A 339 1.64 16.60 21.84
N ARG A 340 2.12 17.60 22.57
CA ARG A 340 1.28 18.70 23.03
C ARG A 340 0.92 19.53 21.81
N TRP A 341 -0.24 19.25 21.24
CA TRP A 341 -0.85 20.18 20.31
C TRP A 341 -1.31 21.38 21.12
N ARG A 342 -0.58 22.49 20.99
CA ARG A 342 -0.97 23.77 21.59
C ARG A 342 -2.07 24.32 20.71
N SER A 343 -3.32 24.08 21.10
CA SER A 343 -4.50 24.78 20.59
C SER A 343 -4.42 26.26 20.91
#